data_AF-A0A7V5X5U3-F1
#
_entry.id   AF-A0A7V5X5U3-F1
#
_cell.length_a   1.000
_cell.length_b   1.000
_cell.length_c   1.000
_cell.angle_alpha   90.00
_cell.angle_beta   90.00
_cell.angle_gamma   90.00
#
_symmetry.space_group_name_H-M   'P 1'
#
loop_
_entity.id
_entity.type
_entity.pdbx_description
1 polymer ?
#
loop_
_entity_poly.entity_id
_entity_poly.type
_entity_poly.pdbx_seq_one_letter_code
_entity_poly.pdbx_strand_id
1 'polypeptide(L)'
;MNIRSGIFISGSILFICFFLMGMSGMGSVTGPAVTESPFDAKIMDTTKNEVVVLSVTIDGKTTFNAFMGKGKVHIPFENISRIDLKDEIACISMKNSGELCNLRINGISKIYGKTSFGTYQISLKDVLWIEIMKARQ
;
A
#
# COMPACT_ATOMS: atom_id res chain seq x y z
N MET A 1 -56.00 -37.76 29.52
CA MET A 1 -56.27 -36.31 29.36
C MET A 1 -55.50 -35.61 30.48
N ASN A 2 -54.52 -34.73 30.33
CA ASN A 2 -53.90 -34.05 29.20
C ASN A 2 -52.49 -33.58 29.60
N ILE A 3 -51.54 -33.72 28.66
CA ILE A 3 -50.56 -32.73 28.18
C ILE A 3 -49.52 -32.18 29.18
N ARG A 4 -48.29 -32.72 29.02
CA ARG A 4 -47.01 -32.23 29.56
C ARG A 4 -46.66 -30.87 28.95
N SER A 5 -46.68 -29.83 29.77
CA SER A 5 -45.99 -28.56 29.51
C SER A 5 -44.53 -28.71 29.95
N GLY A 6 -43.58 -28.62 29.03
CA GLY A 6 -42.16 -28.73 29.39
C GLY A 6 -41.19 -28.92 28.23
N ILE A 7 -41.69 -29.01 26.99
CA ILE A 7 -40.87 -29.13 25.78
C ILE A 7 -41.12 -27.89 24.92
N PHE A 8 -40.76 -26.71 25.40
CA PHE A 8 -40.70 -25.52 24.54
C PHE A 8 -39.56 -24.56 24.88
N ILE A 9 -38.92 -24.71 26.04
CA ILE A 9 -37.82 -23.82 26.46
C ILE A 9 -36.46 -24.33 25.94
N SER A 10 -36.31 -25.63 25.68
CA SER A 10 -35.03 -26.24 25.26
C SER A 10 -34.66 -25.93 23.80
N GLY A 11 -35.64 -25.74 22.91
CA GLY A 11 -35.38 -25.48 21.49
C GLY A 11 -34.86 -24.07 21.18
N SER A 12 -35.22 -23.09 21.99
CA SER A 12 -34.87 -21.68 21.75
C SER A 12 -33.44 -21.33 22.14
N ILE A 13 -32.85 -22.07 23.10
CA ILE A 13 -31.47 -21.86 23.56
C ILE A 13 -30.45 -22.39 22.53
N LEU A 14 -30.79 -23.46 21.81
CA LEU A 14 -29.90 -24.06 20.80
C LEU A 14 -29.74 -23.17 19.56
N PHE A 15 -30.77 -22.38 19.21
CA PHE A 15 -30.74 -21.47 18.06
C PHE A 15 -29.90 -20.21 18.29
N ILE A 16 -29.78 -19.75 19.54
CA ILE A 16 -28.98 -18.57 19.90
C ILE A 16 -27.48 -18.85 19.82
N CYS A 17 -27.05 -20.08 20.13
CA CYS A 17 -25.63 -20.47 20.01
C CYS A 17 -25.11 -20.43 18.57
N PHE A 18 -25.97 -20.65 17.56
CA PHE A 18 -25.57 -20.54 16.15
C PHE A 18 -25.27 -19.10 15.72
N PHE A 19 -25.88 -18.09 16.36
CA PHE A 19 -25.63 -16.68 16.04
C PHE A 19 -24.36 -16.11 16.68
N LEU A 20 -23.76 -16.80 17.66
CA LEU A 20 -22.56 -16.33 18.35
C LEU A 20 -21.23 -16.84 17.74
N MET A 21 -21.28 -17.74 16.74
CA MET A 21 -20.08 -18.23 16.04
C MET A 21 -19.62 -17.33 14.87
N GLY A 22 -20.01 -16.04 14.87
CA GLY A 22 -19.75 -15.12 13.77
C GLY A 22 -18.61 -14.10 13.97
N MET A 23 -17.94 -14.07 15.13
CA MET A 23 -16.92 -13.05 15.42
C MET A 23 -15.55 -13.65 15.77
N SER A 24 -15.01 -14.46 14.86
CA SER A 24 -13.59 -14.83 14.86
C SER A 24 -12.91 -14.28 13.61
N GLY A 25 -13.12 -13.00 13.33
CA GLY A 25 -12.32 -12.23 12.39
C GLY A 25 -11.13 -11.61 13.12
N MET A 26 -10.20 -12.46 13.56
CA MET A 26 -8.90 -12.04 14.09
C MET A 26 -8.29 -11.05 13.09
N GLY A 27 -8.07 -9.82 13.53
CA GLY A 27 -7.43 -8.75 12.78
C GLY A 27 -5.99 -9.11 12.48
N SER A 28 -5.79 -9.96 11.48
CA SER A 28 -4.54 -10.07 10.77
C SER A 28 -4.45 -8.85 9.86
N VAL A 29 -3.76 -7.81 10.32
CA VAL A 29 -3.14 -6.85 9.40
C VAL A 29 -1.99 -7.58 8.71
N THR A 30 -2.32 -8.61 7.92
CA THR A 30 -1.49 -8.98 6.80
C THR A 30 -1.60 -7.81 5.85
N GLY A 31 -0.60 -6.92 5.89
CA GLY A 31 -0.35 -6.01 4.78
C GLY A 31 -0.39 -6.83 3.49
N PRO A 32 -0.81 -6.22 2.36
CA PRO A 32 -0.97 -6.93 1.10
C PRO A 32 0.27 -7.79 0.85
N ALA A 33 0.07 -9.07 0.50
CA ALA A 33 1.15 -9.98 0.15
C ALA A 33 2.08 -9.27 -0.82
N VAL A 34 3.24 -8.83 -0.33
CA VAL A 34 4.17 -8.04 -1.10
C VAL A 34 4.79 -9.03 -2.07
N THR A 35 4.23 -9.14 -3.27
CA THR A 35 4.96 -9.69 -4.41
C THR A 35 6.31 -8.99 -4.40
N GLU A 36 7.39 -9.75 -4.24
CA GLU A 36 8.71 -9.16 -4.09
C GLU A 36 9.03 -8.37 -5.36
N SER A 37 8.99 -7.05 -5.23
CA SER A 37 9.31 -6.15 -6.32
C SER A 37 10.80 -6.28 -6.64
N PRO A 38 11.18 -6.35 -7.93
CA PRO A 38 12.58 -6.40 -8.34
C PRO A 38 13.24 -4.99 -8.33
N PHE A 39 12.61 -4.02 -7.66
CA PHE A 39 13.09 -2.65 -7.56
C PHE A 39 13.43 -2.35 -6.12
N ASP A 40 14.56 -1.68 -5.93
CA ASP A 40 14.94 -1.04 -4.67
C ASP A 40 14.79 0.47 -4.85
N ALA A 41 14.76 1.22 -3.76
CA ALA A 41 14.75 2.68 -3.83
C ALA A 41 15.51 3.32 -2.69
N LYS A 42 16.03 4.51 -2.98
CA LYS A 42 16.47 5.46 -1.96
C LYS A 42 15.38 6.51 -1.80
N ILE A 43 14.96 6.77 -0.57
CA ILE A 43 13.85 7.67 -0.25
C ILE A 43 14.35 8.71 0.73
N MET A 44 14.06 9.99 0.46
CA MET A 44 14.26 11.07 1.42
C MET A 44 12.91 11.63 1.85
N ASP A 45 12.69 11.67 3.15
CA ASP A 45 11.47 12.23 3.73
C ASP A 45 11.58 13.75 3.97
N THR A 46 10.44 14.35 4.31
CA THR A 46 10.33 15.78 4.65
C THR A 46 11.11 16.17 5.90
N THR A 47 11.48 15.22 6.75
CA THR A 47 12.36 15.41 7.91
C THR A 47 13.85 15.31 7.56
N LYS A 48 14.18 15.14 6.26
CA LYS A 48 15.52 14.95 5.71
C LYS A 48 16.21 13.66 6.15
N ASN A 49 15.43 12.66 6.57
CA ASN A 49 15.96 11.33 6.81
C ASN A 49 15.96 10.54 5.50
N GLU A 50 17.04 9.79 5.28
CA GLU A 50 17.30 9.06 4.05
C GLU A 50 17.33 7.56 4.34
N VAL A 51 16.52 6.80 3.61
CA VAL A 51 16.33 5.36 3.84
C VAL A 51 16.45 4.60 2.53
N VAL A 52 17.23 3.51 2.56
CA VAL A 52 17.29 2.53 1.46
C VAL A 52 16.24 1.45 1.72
N VAL A 53 15.36 1.25 0.74
CA VAL A 53 14.23 0.35 0.83
C VAL A 53 14.32 -0.69 -0.28
N LEU A 54 14.30 -1.96 0.11
CA LEU A 54 14.32 -3.12 -0.77
C LEU A 54 12.90 -3.52 -1.18
N SER A 55 12.76 -4.09 -2.38
CA SER A 55 11.46 -4.55 -2.91
C SER A 55 10.36 -3.48 -2.82
N VAL A 56 10.69 -2.28 -3.28
CA VAL A 56 9.82 -1.10 -3.18
C VAL A 56 8.57 -1.24 -4.07
N THR A 57 7.43 -0.84 -3.53
CA THR A 57 6.15 -0.71 -4.26
C THR A 57 5.44 0.57 -3.83
N ILE A 58 4.61 1.13 -4.71
CA ILE A 58 3.70 2.23 -4.39
C ILE A 58 2.28 1.71 -4.54
N ASP A 59 1.49 1.81 -3.47
CA ASP A 59 0.15 1.24 -3.38
C ASP A 59 0.11 -0.27 -3.75
N GLY A 60 1.19 -0.99 -3.42
CA GLY A 60 1.35 -2.42 -3.73
C GLY A 60 1.68 -2.71 -5.21
N LYS A 61 2.04 -1.70 -6.01
CA LYS A 61 2.36 -1.85 -7.44
C LYS A 61 3.77 -1.34 -7.76
N THR A 62 4.35 -1.85 -8.84
CA THR A 62 5.61 -1.38 -9.46
C THR A 62 5.37 -0.33 -10.55
N THR A 63 4.25 0.38 -10.46
CA THR A 63 3.89 1.49 -11.35
C THR A 63 3.58 2.72 -10.52
N PHE A 64 4.10 3.86 -10.94
CA PHE A 64 3.73 5.15 -10.39
C PHE A 64 2.44 5.62 -11.03
N ASN A 65 1.43 5.89 -10.21
CA ASN A 65 0.11 6.32 -10.67
C ASN A 65 -0.05 7.80 -10.37
N ALA A 66 -0.29 8.61 -11.40
CA ALA A 66 -0.51 10.04 -11.26
C ALA A 66 -1.56 10.54 -12.26
N PHE A 67 -1.99 11.78 -12.08
CA PHE A 67 -2.89 12.46 -12.99
C PHE A 67 -2.14 13.49 -13.82
N MET A 68 -2.35 13.47 -15.13
CA MET A 68 -1.87 14.50 -16.07
C MET A 68 -3.09 15.21 -16.64
N GLY A 69 -3.36 16.43 -16.16
CA GLY A 69 -4.62 17.12 -16.43
C GLY A 69 -5.81 16.32 -15.89
N LYS A 70 -6.72 15.90 -16.78
CA LYS A 70 -7.89 15.07 -16.43
C LYS A 70 -7.63 13.57 -16.61
N GLY A 71 -6.51 13.18 -17.21
CA GLY A 71 -6.15 11.79 -17.48
C GLY A 71 -5.38 11.15 -16.34
N LYS A 72 -5.45 9.82 -16.23
CA LYS A 72 -4.57 9.01 -15.38
C LYS A 72 -3.41 8.49 -16.21
N VAL A 73 -2.21 8.54 -15.65
CA VAL A 73 -1.00 8.00 -16.25
C VAL A 73 -0.42 6.96 -15.30
N HIS A 74 0.02 5.85 -15.88
CA HIS A 74 0.65 4.74 -15.18
C HIS A 74 2.06 4.59 -15.73
N ILE A 75 3.06 4.91 -14.91
CA ILE A 75 4.47 4.95 -15.34
C ILE A 75 5.19 3.78 -14.66
N PRO A 76 5.67 2.78 -15.41
CA PRO A 76 6.41 1.67 -14.85
C PRO A 76 7.73 2.12 -14.20
N PHE A 77 8.07 1.54 -13.04
CA PHE A 77 9.33 1.85 -12.32
C PHE A 77 10.59 1.58 -13.15
N GLU A 78 10.53 0.63 -14.07
CA GLU A 78 11.61 0.36 -15.04
C GLU A 78 12.02 1.60 -15.83
N ASN A 79 11.08 2.50 -16.12
CA ASN A 79 11.30 3.71 -16.93
C ASN A 79 11.66 4.94 -16.10
N ILE A 80 11.49 4.86 -14.78
CA ILE A 80 11.71 5.98 -13.85
C ILE A 80 13.13 5.90 -13.28
N SER A 81 13.85 7.02 -13.30
CA SER A 81 15.10 7.17 -12.54
C SER A 81 14.81 7.80 -11.17
N ARG A 82 14.05 8.90 -11.16
CA ARG A 82 13.78 9.68 -9.95
C ARG A 82 12.39 10.30 -9.97
N ILE A 83 11.77 10.40 -8.80
CA ILE A 83 10.49 11.07 -8.58
C ILE A 83 10.75 12.14 -7.53
N ASP A 84 10.66 13.41 -7.91
CA ASP A 84 10.69 14.53 -6.97
C ASP A 84 9.25 14.95 -6.66
N LEU A 85 8.98 15.09 -5.36
CA LEU A 85 7.65 15.35 -4.81
C LEU A 85 7.68 16.69 -4.10
N LYS A 86 6.73 17.54 -4.47
CA LYS A 86 6.50 18.83 -3.83
C LYS A 86 5.00 19.03 -3.67
N ASP A 87 4.54 19.00 -2.43
CA ASP A 87 3.13 19.01 -2.08
C ASP A 87 2.40 17.82 -2.75
N GLU A 88 1.42 18.10 -3.62
CA GLU A 88 0.68 17.07 -4.38
C GLU A 88 1.16 16.97 -5.84
N ILE A 89 2.31 17.57 -6.17
CA ILE A 89 2.86 17.59 -7.52
C ILE A 89 4.13 16.75 -7.56
N ALA A 90 4.20 15.85 -8.56
CA ALA A 90 5.37 15.07 -8.88
C ALA A 90 6.03 15.56 -10.18
N CYS A 91 7.36 15.56 -10.16
CA CYS A 91 8.21 15.63 -11.34
C CYS A 91 8.98 14.32 -11.43
N ILE A 92 8.86 13.62 -12.56
CA ILE A 92 9.46 12.31 -12.79
C ILE A 92 10.56 12.46 -13.81
N SER A 93 11.77 12.15 -13.39
CA SER A 93 12.89 11.93 -14.30
C SER A 93 12.79 10.51 -14.88
N MET A 94 12.78 10.42 -16.20
CA MET A 94 12.76 9.16 -16.94
C MET A 94 14.18 8.74 -17.27
N LYS A 95 14.46 7.44 -17.31
CA LYS A 95 15.79 6.93 -17.69
C LYS A 95 16.19 7.29 -19.12
N ASN A 96 15.21 7.33 -20.05
CA ASN A 96 15.47 7.39 -21.50
C ASN A 96 14.79 8.56 -22.24
N SER A 97 13.93 9.37 -21.59
CA SER A 97 13.01 10.28 -22.31
C SER A 97 12.82 11.66 -21.68
N GLY A 98 13.76 12.11 -20.84
CA GLY A 98 13.68 13.42 -20.17
C GLY A 98 12.79 13.41 -18.93
N GLU A 99 12.15 14.55 -18.63
CA GLU A 99 11.36 14.74 -17.40
C GLU A 99 9.87 14.95 -17.69
N LEU A 100 9.02 14.41 -16.82
CA LEU A 100 7.57 14.59 -16.82
C LEU A 100 7.14 15.30 -15.53
N CYS A 101 6.83 16.59 -15.63
CA CYS A 101 6.43 17.43 -14.51
C CYS A 101 4.93 17.73 -14.48
N ASN A 102 4.47 18.36 -13.39
CA ASN A 102 3.08 18.76 -13.15
C ASN A 102 2.11 17.56 -13.06
N LEU A 103 2.61 16.41 -12.62
CA LEU A 103 1.80 15.22 -12.38
C LEU A 103 1.19 15.32 -10.99
N ARG A 104 -0.15 15.26 -10.89
CA ARG A 104 -0.82 15.26 -9.60
C ARG A 104 -0.83 13.86 -8.99
N ILE A 105 -0.36 13.74 -7.76
CA ILE A 105 -0.36 12.48 -7.03
C ILE A 105 -1.61 12.36 -6.17
N ASN A 106 -1.91 11.13 -5.75
CA ASN A 106 -2.94 10.90 -4.75
C ASN A 106 -2.32 10.99 -3.34
N GLY A 107 -2.74 11.96 -2.53
CA GLY A 107 -2.17 12.18 -1.18
C GLY A 107 -2.35 11.01 -0.20
N ILE A 108 -3.25 10.05 -0.49
CA ILE A 108 -3.41 8.83 0.32
C ILE A 108 -2.44 7.72 -0.08
N SER A 109 -1.72 7.87 -1.19
CA SER A 109 -0.80 6.84 -1.68
C SER A 109 0.36 6.63 -0.71
N LYS A 110 0.82 5.39 -0.64
CA LYS A 110 1.87 4.95 0.27
C LYS A 110 2.96 4.17 -0.46
N ILE A 111 4.20 4.38 -0.02
CA ILE A 111 5.35 3.58 -0.40
C ILE A 111 5.48 2.45 0.61
N TYR A 112 5.77 1.25 0.12
CA TYR A 112 6.01 0.05 0.91
C TYR A 112 7.33 -0.58 0.48
N GLY A 113 8.03 -1.21 1.43
CA GLY A 113 9.13 -2.10 1.13
C GLY A 113 9.78 -2.66 2.38
N LYS A 114 11.02 -3.11 2.27
CA LYS A 114 11.78 -3.74 3.36
C LYS A 114 13.07 -2.96 3.64
N THR A 115 13.47 -2.89 4.89
CA THR A 115 14.77 -2.39 5.34
C THR A 115 15.51 -3.51 6.05
N SER A 116 16.76 -3.29 6.45
CA SER A 116 17.53 -4.26 7.24
C SER A 116 16.90 -4.64 8.58
N PHE A 117 15.95 -3.83 9.08
CA PHE A 117 15.36 -3.98 10.42
C PHE A 117 13.86 -4.34 10.39
N GLY A 118 13.25 -4.47 9.20
CA GLY A 118 11.84 -4.83 9.09
C GLY A 118 11.14 -4.20 7.89
N THR A 119 9.81 -4.12 7.96
CA THR A 119 8.99 -3.48 6.93
C THR A 119 9.05 -1.96 7.05
N TYR A 120 9.04 -1.28 5.91
CA TYR A 120 9.02 0.17 5.81
C TYR A 120 7.78 0.63 5.08
N GLN A 121 7.12 1.65 5.62
CA GLN A 121 5.94 2.27 5.03
C GLN A 121 5.96 3.77 5.29
N ILE A 122 5.77 4.57 4.23
CA ILE A 122 5.67 6.03 4.32
C ILE A 122 4.59 6.54 3.37
N SER A 123 3.90 7.63 3.72
CA SER A 123 2.96 8.28 2.81
C SER A 123 3.70 9.12 1.78
N LEU A 124 3.22 9.13 0.52
CA LEU A 124 3.86 9.92 -0.55
C LEU A 124 3.94 11.42 -0.22
N LYS A 125 2.98 11.95 0.56
CA LYS A 125 2.97 13.36 1.00
C LYS A 125 4.15 13.72 1.92
N ASP A 126 4.72 12.73 2.59
CA ASP A 126 5.80 12.91 3.57
C ASP A 126 7.18 12.69 2.94
N VAL A 127 7.24 12.50 1.61
CA VAL A 127 8.45 12.20 0.84
C VAL A 127 8.83 13.40 -0.01
N LEU A 128 10.12 13.73 -0.04
CA LEU A 128 10.68 14.77 -0.90
C LEU A 128 11.11 14.20 -2.25
N TRP A 129 11.77 13.05 -2.27
CA TRP A 129 12.13 12.38 -3.51
C TRP A 129 12.34 10.88 -3.31
N ILE A 130 12.23 10.16 -4.43
CA ILE A 130 12.41 8.72 -4.54
C ILE A 130 13.35 8.47 -5.72
N GLU A 131 14.45 7.78 -5.49
CA GLU A 131 15.36 7.32 -6.55
C GLU A 131 15.16 5.82 -6.74
N ILE A 132 14.74 5.41 -7.94
CA ILE A 132 14.42 4.02 -8.25
C ILE A 132 15.66 3.30 -8.77
N MET A 133 16.03 2.22 -8.08
CA MET A 133 17.16 1.36 -8.39
C MET A 133 16.63 0.00 -8.86
N LYS A 134 17.28 -0.60 -9.87
CA LYS A 134 17.00 -2.00 -10.20
C LYS A 134 17.69 -2.87 -9.14
N ALA A 135 16.99 -3.84 -8.57
CA ALA A 135 17.61 -4.81 -7.66
C ALA A 135 18.77 -5.49 -8.41
N ARG A 136 19.93 -5.60 -7.76
CA ARG A 136 21.06 -6.36 -8.32
C ARG A 136 20.63 -7.82 -8.41
N GLN A 137 20.53 -8.33 -9.63
CA GLN A 137 20.41 -9.77 -9.90
C GLN A 137 21.76 -10.45 -9.66
#